data_AF-A0A397YFU2-F1
#
_entry.id   AF-A0A397YFU2-F1
#
_cell.length_a   1.000
_cell.length_b   1.000
_cell.length_c   1.000
_cell.angle_alpha   90.00
_cell.angle_beta   90.00
_cell.angle_gamma   90.00
#
_symmetry.space_group_name_H-M   'P 1'
#
loop_
_entity.id
_entity.type
_entity.pdbx_description
1 polymer ?
#
loop_
_entity_poly.entity_id
_entity_poly.type
_entity_poly.pdbx_seq_one_letter_code
_entity_poly.pdbx_strand_id
1 'polypeptide(L)'
;MVNALDLQSFILRARVLKLYRQALKIAHRAPPQARGELKQSIRQEMEKNSECNDKQKIRYLISEGLERIKQLDEMLDMQGH
;
A
#
# COMPACT_ATOMS: atom_id res chain seq x y z
N MET A 1 22.58 7.10 15.27
CA MET A 1 23.09 7.53 13.95
C MET A 1 22.05 7.16 12.91
N VAL A 2 21.61 8.10 12.08
CA VAL A 2 20.69 7.80 10.97
C VAL A 2 21.57 7.25 9.85
N ASN A 3 21.57 5.92 9.64
CA ASN A 3 22.27 5.35 8.49
C ASN A 3 21.56 5.83 7.23
N ALA A 4 22.29 6.56 6.38
CA ALA A 4 21.79 6.97 5.08
C ALA A 4 21.44 5.71 4.28
N LEU A 5 20.22 5.67 3.73
CA LEU A 5 19.82 4.58 2.84
C LEU A 5 20.66 4.64 1.56
N ASP A 6 21.04 3.48 1.04
CA ASP A 6 21.53 3.42 -0.33
C ASP A 6 20.44 3.90 -1.32
N LEU A 7 20.86 4.30 -2.51
CA LEU A 7 19.95 4.87 -3.51
C LEU A 7 18.78 3.92 -3.84
N GLN A 8 19.03 2.61 -3.94
CA GLN A 8 17.98 1.65 -4.26
C GLN A 8 16.95 1.55 -3.14
N SER A 9 17.40 1.51 -1.89
CA SER A 9 16.57 1.43 -0.70
C SER A 9 15.77 2.70 -0.50
N PHE A 10 16.36 3.86 -0.80
CA PHE A 10 15.65 5.14 -0.84
C PHE A 10 14.51 5.14 -1.87
N ILE A 11 14.79 4.71 -3.11
CA ILE A 11 13.78 4.62 -4.17
C ILE A 11 12.68 3.62 -3.80
N LEU A 12 13.02 2.45 -3.28
CA LEU A 12 12.04 1.45 -2.85
C LEU A 12 11.15 1.98 -1.73
N ARG A 13 11.72 2.63 -0.72
CA ARG A 13 10.95 3.26 0.37
C ARG A 13 9.98 4.31 -0.17
N ALA A 14 10.42 5.16 -1.10
CA ALA A 14 9.55 6.14 -1.74
C ALA A 14 8.37 5.48 -2.48
N ARG A 15 8.61 4.37 -3.18
CA ARG A 15 7.57 3.59 -3.86
C ARG A 15 6.57 2.94 -2.88
N VAL A 16 7.06 2.36 -1.78
CA VAL A 16 6.19 1.80 -0.73
C VAL A 16 5.31 2.88 -0.11
N LEU A 17 5.88 4.05 0.20
CA LEU A 17 5.10 5.17 0.75
C LEU A 17 4.06 5.70 -0.25
N LYS A 18 4.41 5.76 -1.54
CA LYS A 18 3.45 6.13 -2.60
C LYS A 18 2.29 5.13 -2.66
N LEU A 19 2.59 3.83 -2.63
CA LEU A 19 1.61 2.75 -2.61
C LEU A 19 0.66 2.87 -1.42
N TYR A 20 1.20 3.07 -0.22
CA TYR A 20 0.41 3.23 1.00
C TYR A 20 -0.55 4.42 0.92
N ARG A 21 -0.06 5.59 0.48
CA ARG A 21 -0.91 6.78 0.31
C ARG A 21 -2.01 6.55 -0.72
N GLN A 22 -1.71 5.87 -1.82
CA GLN A 22 -2.69 5.53 -2.85
C GLN A 22 -3.77 4.59 -2.28
N ALA A 23 -3.37 3.55 -1.54
CA ALA A 23 -4.29 2.64 -0.86
C ALA A 23 -5.27 3.38 0.06
N LEU A 24 -4.75 4.28 0.92
CA LEU A 24 -5.57 5.07 1.84
C LEU A 24 -6.52 6.04 1.12
N LYS A 25 -6.10 6.58 -0.04
CA LYS A 25 -6.95 7.44 -0.86
C LYS A 25 -8.12 6.64 -1.43
N ILE A 26 -7.87 5.44 -1.95
CA ILE A 26 -8.92 4.56 -2.49
C ILE A 26 -9.85 4.09 -1.36
N ALA A 27 -9.29 3.75 -0.20
CA ALA A 27 -10.09 3.38 0.97
C ALA A 27 -11.06 4.49 1.44
N HIS A 28 -10.80 5.77 1.15
CA HIS A 28 -11.76 6.84 1.45
C HIS A 28 -13.02 6.78 0.59
N ARG A 29 -12.95 6.18 -0.60
CA ARG A 29 -14.09 5.99 -1.50
C ARG A 29 -15.06 4.93 -0.98
N ALA A 30 -14.59 4.04 -0.10
CA ALA A 30 -15.42 3.01 0.49
C ALA A 30 -16.59 3.60 1.31
N PRO A 31 -17.72 2.86 1.41
CA PRO A 31 -18.85 3.23 2.25
C PRO A 31 -18.43 3.51 3.71
N PRO A 32 -19.08 4.45 4.42
CA PRO A 32 -18.69 4.85 5.76
C PRO A 32 -18.51 3.68 6.75
N GLN A 33 -19.38 2.67 6.65
CA GLN A 33 -19.34 1.48 7.50
C GLN A 33 -18.09 0.59 7.30
N ALA A 34 -17.57 0.50 6.07
CA ALA A 34 -16.42 -0.36 5.73
C ALA A 34 -15.08 0.39 5.72
N ARG A 35 -15.11 1.72 5.64
CA ARG A 35 -13.92 2.57 5.50
C ARG A 35 -12.92 2.40 6.64
N GLY A 36 -13.39 2.27 7.88
CA GLY A 36 -12.53 2.12 9.05
C GLY A 36 -11.73 0.82 9.01
N GLU A 37 -12.44 -0.28 8.79
CA GLU A 37 -11.86 -1.62 8.66
C GLU A 37 -10.89 -1.72 7.48
N LEU A 38 -11.25 -1.18 6.33
CA LEU A 38 -10.39 -1.18 5.15
C LEU A 38 -9.07 -0.43 5.37
N LYS A 39 -9.12 0.75 6.02
CA LYS A 39 -7.90 1.49 6.40
C LYS A 39 -7.04 0.72 7.39
N GLN A 40 -7.66 0.02 8.34
CA GLN A 40 -6.95 -0.80 9.32
C GLN A 40 -6.25 -1.99 8.65
N SER A 41 -6.96 -2.70 7.75
CA SER A 41 -6.40 -3.81 6.97
C SER A 41 -5.20 -3.37 6.12
N ILE A 42 -5.31 -2.23 5.42
CA ILE A 42 -4.19 -1.66 4.65
C ILE A 42 -2.98 -1.38 5.55
N ARG A 43 -3.19 -0.84 6.76
CA ARG A 43 -2.10 -0.59 7.72
C ARG A 43 -1.46 -1.90 8.18
N GLN A 44 -2.25 -2.89 8.55
CA GLN A 44 -1.76 -4.19 9.01
C GLN A 44 -0.90 -4.89 7.96
N GLU A 45 -1.28 -4.84 6.68
CA GLU A 45 -0.45 -5.44 5.61
C GLU A 45 0.88 -4.71 5.40
N MET A 46 0.92 -3.39 5.60
CA MET A 46 2.18 -2.63 5.57
C MET A 46 3.07 -2.99 6.77
N GLU A 47 2.48 -3.07 7.97
CA GLU A 47 3.19 -3.42 9.21
C GLU A 47 3.76 -4.84 9.17
N LYS A 48 2.99 -5.81 8.66
CA LYS A 48 3.41 -7.20 8.46
C LYS A 48 4.69 -7.36 7.63
N ASN A 49 4.96 -6.40 6.74
CA ASN A 49 6.13 -6.42 5.85
C ASN A 49 7.20 -5.38 6.24
N SER A 50 7.04 -4.70 7.38
CA SER A 50 7.91 -3.58 7.78
C SER A 50 9.38 -3.96 8.00
N GLU A 51 9.66 -5.21 8.39
CA GLU A 51 11.01 -5.74 8.60
C GLU A 51 11.62 -6.38 7.33
N CYS A 52 10.91 -6.33 6.20
CA CYS A 52 11.39 -6.89 4.94
C CYS A 52 12.55 -6.06 4.40
N ASN A 53 13.77 -6.63 4.40
CA ASN A 53 14.98 -6.01 3.86
C ASN A 53 15.37 -6.55 2.46
N ASP A 54 14.69 -7.58 1.98
CA ASP A 54 14.93 -8.16 0.65
C ASP A 54 14.35 -7.23 -0.43
N LYS A 55 15.24 -6.55 -1.15
CA LYS A 55 14.89 -5.61 -2.23
C LYS A 55 14.05 -6.25 -3.33
N GLN A 56 14.27 -7.52 -3.66
CA GLN A 56 13.51 -8.20 -4.70
C GLN A 56 12.10 -8.53 -4.20
N LYS A 57 11.99 -9.01 -2.96
CA LYS A 57 10.70 -9.24 -2.31
C LYS A 57 9.90 -7.94 -2.18
N ILE A 58 10.54 -6.82 -1.81
CA ILE A 58 9.89 -5.50 -1.75
C ILE A 58 9.33 -5.11 -3.13
N ARG A 59 10.10 -5.31 -4.22
CA ARG A 59 9.61 -5.02 -5.58
C ARG A 59 8.39 -5.87 -5.94
N TYR A 60 8.44 -7.16 -5.62
CA TYR A 60 7.31 -8.06 -5.84
C TYR A 60 6.06 -7.61 -5.08
N LEU A 61 6.20 -7.32 -3.78
CA LEU A 61 5.10 -6.84 -2.94
C LEU A 61 4.52 -5.50 -3.42
N ILE A 62 5.37 -4.60 -3.95
CA ILE A 62 4.89 -3.36 -4.58
C ILE A 62 4.02 -3.67 -5.80
N SER A 63 4.47 -4.56 -6.68
CA SER A 63 3.71 -4.95 -7.88
C SER A 63 2.39 -5.62 -7.51
N GLU A 64 2.41 -6.57 -6.57
CA GLU A 64 1.21 -7.24 -6.07
C GLU A 64 0.24 -6.23 -5.42
N GLY A 65 0.75 -5.34 -4.57
CA GLY A 65 -0.06 -4.32 -3.92
C GLY A 65 -0.70 -3.33 -4.89
N LEU A 66 0.00 -2.96 -5.97
CA LEU A 66 -0.57 -2.12 -7.02
C LEU A 66 -1.76 -2.80 -7.71
N GLU A 67 -1.64 -4.09 -8.02
CA GLU A 67 -2.71 -4.86 -8.64
C GLU A 67 -3.92 -5.00 -7.72
N ARG A 68 -3.69 -5.34 -6.43
CA ARG A 68 -4.77 -5.45 -5.43
C ARG A 68 -5.52 -4.13 -5.24
N ILE A 69 -4.79 -3.01 -5.19
CA ILE A 69 -5.39 -1.69 -5.02
C ILE A 69 -6.18 -1.28 -6.27
N LYS A 70 -5.70 -1.62 -7.47
CA LYS A 70 -6.43 -1.39 -8.72
C LYS A 70 -7.76 -2.15 -8.72
N GLN A 71 -7.73 -3.44 -8.35
CA GLN A 71 -8.95 -4.26 -8.24
C GLN A 71 -9.93 -3.69 -7.20
N LEU A 72 -9.43 -3.26 -6.04
CA LEU A 72 -10.24 -2.58 -5.03
C LEU A 72 -10.88 -1.29 -5.58
N ASP A 73 -10.13 -0.49 -6.33
CA ASP A 73 -10.64 0.75 -6.93
C ASP A 73 -11.77 0.45 -7.92
N GLU A 74 -11.56 -0.52 -8.81
CA GLU A 74 -12.56 -1.00 -9.78
C GLU A 74 -13.82 -1.53 -9.09
N MET A 75 -13.67 -2.29 -8.01
CA MET A 75 -14.80 -2.78 -7.21
C MET A 75 -15.60 -1.65 -6.56
N LEU A 76 -14.92 -0.64 -6.03
CA LEU A 76 -15.56 0.54 -5.43
C LEU A 76 -16.22 1.43 -6.49
N ASP A 77 -15.64 1.51 -7.69
CA ASP A 77 -16.25 2.17 -8.85
C ASP A 77 -17.56 1.50 -9.26
N MET A 78 -17.59 0.16 -9.33
CA MET A 78 -18.81 -0.59 -9.68
C MET A 78 -19.91 -0.52 -8.62
N GLN A 79 -19.56 -0.26 -7.36
CA GLN A 79 -20.53 -0.03 -6.27
C GLN A 79 -21.06 1.42 -6.25
N GLY A 80 -20.47 2.31 -7.05
CA GLY A 80 -20.85 3.71 -7.16
C GLY A 80 -21.90 3.96 -8.25
N HIS A 81 -23.10 3.37 -8.10
CA HIS A 81 -24.35 3.77 -8.77
C HIS A 81 -25.55 3.57 -7.85
#